data_AF-A0A4Y3IP45-F1
#
_entry.id   AF-A0A4Y3IP45-F1
#
_cell.length_a   1.000
_cell.length_b   1.000
_cell.length_c   1.000
_cell.angle_alpha   90.00
_cell.angle_beta   90.00
_cell.angle_gamma   90.00
#
_symmetry.space_group_name_H-M   'P 1'
#
loop_
_entity.id
_entity.type
_entity.pdbx_description
1 polymer ?
#
loop_
_entity_poly.entity_id
_entity_poly.type
_entity_poly.pdbx_seq_one_letter_code
_entity_poly.pdbx_strand_id
1 'polypeptide(L)'
;MDRLIIGNLELCSLPELGIDDLEVRVDTGAKTSSLHADNIRKFRKIGKPYVEFDLHPDIYNLEKVVTCQAKVIDSRKIKSSNGEAEQRCVIKTTFSIAGHSWPIEVTLTNRKDMSYLMLLGREGMGNKVYVDPSRAFTLGSEE
;
A
#
# COMPACT_ATOMS: atom_id res chain seq x y z
N MET A 1 13.38 20.66 -9.72
CA MET A 1 13.28 19.24 -9.29
C MET A 1 11.90 18.82 -9.71
N ASP A 2 11.80 18.15 -10.84
CA ASP A 2 10.51 17.83 -11.45
C ASP A 2 9.87 16.70 -10.65
N ARG A 3 8.66 16.95 -10.16
CA ARG A 3 7.85 15.93 -9.48
C ARG A 3 7.13 15.12 -10.55
N LEU A 4 7.03 13.82 -10.31
CA LEU A 4 6.33 12.90 -11.20
C LEU A 4 4.84 13.24 -11.24
N ILE A 5 4.25 13.38 -12.42
CA ILE A 5 2.80 13.53 -12.55
C ILE A 5 2.22 12.13 -12.68
N ILE A 6 1.34 11.75 -11.75
CA ILE A 6 0.67 10.45 -11.73
C ILE A 6 -0.84 10.62 -11.91
N GLY A 7 -1.48 9.62 -12.49
CA GLY A 7 -2.92 9.52 -12.60
C GLY A 7 -3.59 9.19 -11.27
N ASN A 8 -4.90 9.00 -11.34
CA ASN A 8 -5.72 8.58 -10.20
C ASN A 8 -5.62 7.06 -9.93
N LEU A 9 -5.08 6.30 -10.87
CA LEU A 9 -4.75 4.88 -10.82
C LEU A 9 -3.40 4.69 -11.49
N GLU A 10 -2.55 3.85 -10.91
CA GLU A 10 -1.22 3.54 -11.45
C GLU A 10 -0.82 2.10 -11.13
N LEU A 11 0.26 1.63 -11.76
CA LEU A 11 0.95 0.40 -11.37
C LEU A 11 2.16 0.74 -10.51
N CYS A 12 2.34 -0.01 -9.42
CA CYS A 12 3.47 0.16 -8.51
C CYS A 12 4.03 -1.19 -8.04
N SER A 13 5.26 -1.19 -7.54
CA SER A 13 5.85 -2.35 -6.88
C SER A 13 6.14 -2.05 -5.41
N LEU A 14 6.02 -3.09 -4.58
CA LEU A 14 6.47 -3.13 -3.19
C LEU A 14 7.54 -4.23 -3.07
N PRO A 15 8.79 -3.98 -3.53
CA PRO A 15 9.81 -5.03 -3.66
C PRO A 15 10.15 -5.73 -2.34
N GLU A 16 10.08 -5.04 -1.20
CA GLU A 16 10.31 -5.65 0.12
C GLU A 16 9.22 -6.66 0.50
N LEU A 17 8.06 -6.61 -0.16
CA LEU A 17 6.93 -7.52 0.02
C LEU A 17 6.80 -8.52 -1.15
N GLY A 18 7.69 -8.46 -2.15
CA GLY A 18 7.63 -9.33 -3.34
C GLY A 18 6.40 -9.08 -4.22
N ILE A 19 5.88 -7.85 -4.22
CA ILE A 19 4.76 -7.44 -5.08
C ILE A 19 5.31 -6.59 -6.22
N ASP A 20 4.94 -6.95 -7.44
CA ASP A 20 5.21 -6.21 -8.66
C ASP A 20 3.90 -5.89 -9.39
N ASP A 21 3.88 -4.78 -10.14
CA ASP A 21 2.76 -4.34 -10.98
C ASP A 21 1.39 -4.33 -10.28
N LEU A 22 1.37 -3.90 -9.01
CA LEU A 22 0.15 -3.73 -8.24
C LEU A 22 -0.60 -2.48 -8.67
N GLU A 23 -1.86 -2.66 -9.07
CA GLU A 23 -2.77 -1.54 -9.27
C GLU A 23 -3.02 -0.82 -7.95
N VAL A 24 -2.68 0.47 -7.93
CA VAL A 24 -2.82 1.34 -6.77
C VAL A 24 -3.72 2.51 -7.08
N ARG A 25 -4.69 2.74 -6.19
CA ARG A 25 -5.52 3.94 -6.22
C ARG A 25 -4.79 5.08 -5.53
N VAL A 26 -4.62 6.19 -6.25
CA VAL A 26 -4.05 7.42 -5.70
C VAL A 26 -5.16 8.20 -5.00
N ASP A 27 -5.05 8.36 -3.68
CA ASP A 27 -6.09 8.94 -2.84
C ASP A 27 -5.57 10.13 -2.04
N THR A 28 -5.80 11.33 -2.56
CA THR A 28 -5.46 12.59 -1.87
C THR A 28 -6.32 12.84 -0.63
N GLY A 29 -7.45 12.14 -0.47
CA GLY A 29 -8.30 12.17 0.73
C GLY A 29 -7.73 11.35 1.89
N ALA A 30 -7.02 10.27 1.60
CA ALA A 30 -6.35 9.44 2.59
C ALA A 30 -5.06 10.09 3.13
N LYS A 31 -4.93 10.18 4.46
CA LYS A 31 -3.69 10.66 5.10
C LYS A 31 -2.55 9.65 4.90
N THR A 32 -2.79 8.41 5.23
CA THR A 32 -1.81 7.31 5.25
C THR A 32 -2.22 6.27 4.22
N SER A 33 -1.24 5.70 3.52
CA SER A 33 -1.47 4.60 2.58
C SER A 33 -2.01 3.35 3.28
N SER A 34 -2.72 2.50 2.54
CA SER A 34 -3.26 1.25 3.06
C SER A 34 -3.05 0.11 2.07
N LEU A 35 -2.78 -1.07 2.59
CA LEU A 35 -2.64 -2.30 1.82
C LEU A 35 -3.57 -3.36 2.42
N HIS A 36 -4.37 -3.95 1.55
CA HIS A 36 -5.18 -5.11 1.84
C HIS A 36 -4.26 -6.28 2.18
N ALA A 37 -4.53 -6.95 3.30
CA ALA A 37 -3.85 -8.18 3.67
C ALA A 37 -4.78 -9.10 4.45
N ASP A 38 -4.58 -10.40 4.25
CA ASP A 38 -5.28 -11.46 4.95
C ASP A 38 -4.45 -12.03 6.10
N ASN A 39 -5.10 -12.81 6.97
CA ASN A 39 -4.47 -13.57 8.06
C ASN A 39 -3.50 -12.75 8.93
N ILE A 40 -3.81 -11.46 9.13
CA ILE A 40 -2.97 -10.51 9.87
C ILE A 40 -2.80 -10.97 11.33
N ARG A 41 -1.60 -11.49 11.66
CA ARG A 41 -1.26 -12.00 12.99
C ARG A 41 -0.09 -11.22 13.58
N LYS A 42 -0.34 -10.54 14.70
CA LYS A 42 0.71 -9.85 15.46
C LYS A 42 1.50 -10.85 16.29
N PHE A 43 2.82 -10.71 16.31
CA PHE A 43 3.70 -11.54 17.14
C PHE A 43 4.92 -10.75 17.61
N ARG A 44 5.77 -11.36 18.44
CA ARG A 44 7.05 -10.77 18.86
C ARG A 44 8.21 -11.61 18.32
N LYS A 45 9.17 -10.94 17.67
CA LYS A 45 10.43 -11.52 17.22
C LYS A 45 11.57 -10.84 17.95
N ILE A 46 12.30 -11.57 18.79
CA ILE A 46 13.42 -11.05 19.59
C ILE A 46 12.97 -9.80 20.40
N GLY A 47 11.82 -9.91 21.08
CA GLY A 47 11.24 -8.83 21.90
C GLY A 47 10.57 -7.67 21.14
N LYS A 48 10.79 -7.55 19.81
CA LYS A 48 10.24 -6.47 18.97
C LYS A 48 8.88 -6.86 18.39
N PRO A 49 7.94 -5.91 18.22
CA PRO A 49 6.64 -6.19 17.61
C PRO A 49 6.77 -6.41 16.10
N TYR A 50 6.17 -7.49 15.63
CA TYR A 50 6.09 -7.88 14.22
C TYR A 50 4.65 -8.24 13.87
N VAL A 51 4.38 -8.26 12.57
CA VAL A 51 3.13 -8.73 12.00
C VAL A 51 3.45 -9.68 10.85
N GLU A 52 2.77 -10.82 10.84
CA GLU A 52 2.71 -11.75 9.72
C GLU A 52 1.37 -11.56 9.03
N PHE A 53 1.35 -11.59 7.70
CA PHE A 53 0.15 -11.36 6.91
C PHE A 53 0.33 -11.94 5.51
N ASP A 54 -0.79 -12.26 4.88
CA ASP A 54 -0.83 -12.83 3.54
C ASP A 54 -1.25 -11.76 2.53
N LEU A 55 -0.53 -11.74 1.41
CA LEU A 55 -0.79 -10.87 0.27
C LEU A 55 -1.16 -11.70 -0.95
N HIS A 56 -2.07 -11.15 -1.76
CA HIS A 56 -2.46 -11.68 -3.06
C HIS A 56 -1.82 -10.80 -4.13
N PRO A 57 -0.58 -11.07 -4.58
CA PRO A 57 0.08 -10.26 -5.60
C PRO A 57 -0.63 -10.28 -6.96
N ASP A 58 -1.45 -11.32 -7.22
CA ASP A 58 -2.23 -11.43 -8.45
C ASP A 58 -3.72 -11.35 -8.11
N ILE A 59 -4.36 -10.24 -8.50
CA ILE A 59 -5.80 -10.03 -8.29
C ILE A 59 -6.67 -10.99 -9.10
N TYR A 60 -6.13 -11.57 -10.19
CA TYR A 60 -6.83 -12.54 -11.03
C TYR A 60 -6.59 -13.98 -10.57
N ASN A 61 -5.57 -14.21 -9.72
CA ASN A 61 -5.26 -15.50 -9.13
C ASN A 61 -5.07 -15.40 -7.61
N LEU A 62 -6.20 -15.43 -6.90
CA LEU A 62 -6.25 -15.43 -5.43
C LEU A 62 -5.65 -16.69 -4.78
N GLU A 63 -5.29 -17.73 -5.54
CA GLU A 63 -4.55 -18.88 -5.01
C GLU A 63 -3.06 -18.58 -4.83
N LYS A 64 -2.54 -17.57 -5.55
CA LYS A 64 -1.17 -17.11 -5.39
C LYS A 64 -1.07 -16.24 -4.14
N VAL A 65 -0.66 -16.86 -3.04
CA VAL A 65 -0.47 -16.18 -1.74
C VAL A 65 1.01 -16.01 -1.43
N VAL A 66 1.38 -14.83 -0.96
CA VAL A 66 2.71 -14.53 -0.40
C VAL A 66 2.56 -14.17 1.06
N THR A 67 3.15 -14.98 1.95
CA THR A 67 3.22 -14.67 3.39
C THR A 67 4.39 -13.75 3.66
N CYS A 68 4.10 -12.57 4.19
CA CYS A 68 5.09 -11.55 4.53
C CYS A 68 5.19 -11.38 6.05
N GLN A 69 6.39 -11.01 6.52
CA GLN A 69 6.61 -10.57 7.89
C GLN A 69 7.26 -9.19 7.89
N ALA A 70 6.67 -8.25 8.63
CA ALA A 70 7.20 -6.91 8.76
C ALA A 70 7.24 -6.46 10.23
N LYS A 71 8.21 -5.59 10.54
CA LYS A 71 8.26 -4.93 11.85
C LYS A 71 7.11 -3.94 11.94
N VAL A 72 6.37 -3.99 13.05
CA VAL A 72 5.34 -2.97 13.33
C VAL A 72 6.04 -1.72 13.87
N ILE A 73 5.87 -0.60 13.17
CA ILE A 73 6.47 0.68 13.57
C ILE A 73 5.50 1.57 14.35
N ASP A 74 4.19 1.37 14.15
CA ASP A 74 3.13 2.14 14.80
C ASP A 74 1.79 1.36 14.73
N SER A 75 0.78 1.82 15.47
CA SER A 75 -0.60 1.35 15.38
C SER A 75 -1.52 2.56 15.27
N ARG A 76 -2.30 2.65 14.19
CA ARG A 76 -3.16 3.80 13.91
C ARG A 76 -4.63 3.45 14.01
N LYS A 77 -5.39 4.30 14.71
CA LYS A 77 -6.85 4.27 14.70
C LYS A 77 -7.34 4.88 13.39
N ILE A 78 -7.88 4.06 12.49
CA ILE A 78 -8.43 4.51 11.22
C ILE A 78 -9.96 4.46 11.32
N LYS A 79 -10.60 5.60 11.12
CA LYS A 79 -12.06 5.68 11.00
C LYS A 79 -12.43 5.44 9.54
N SER A 80 -13.20 4.40 9.26
CA SER A 80 -13.75 4.14 7.93
C SER A 80 -14.91 5.09 7.63
N SER A 81 -15.22 5.25 6.35
CA SER A 81 -16.32 6.06 5.85
C SER A 81 -17.69 5.62 6.38
N ASN A 82 -17.83 4.36 6.79
CA ASN A 82 -19.03 3.82 7.46
C ASN A 82 -19.12 4.17 8.97
N GLY A 83 -18.15 4.90 9.52
CA GLY A 83 -18.16 5.36 10.92
C GLY A 83 -17.47 4.44 11.93
N GLU A 84 -17.13 3.21 11.55
CA GLU A 84 -16.39 2.28 12.39
C GLU A 84 -14.92 2.70 12.52
N ALA A 85 -14.29 2.34 13.64
CA ALA A 85 -12.89 2.63 13.87
C ALA A 85 -12.11 1.36 14.14
N GLU A 86 -11.05 1.16 13.37
CA GLU A 86 -10.20 -0.02 13.42
C GLU A 86 -8.77 0.36 13.83
N GLN A 87 -8.12 -0.47 14.64
CA GLN A 87 -6.70 -0.31 15.00
C GLN A 87 -5.84 -1.11 14.03
N ARG A 88 -5.11 -0.42 13.16
CA ARG A 88 -4.31 -1.03 12.10
C ARG A 88 -2.83 -0.96 12.39
N CYS A 89 -2.13 -2.06 12.13
CA CYS A 89 -0.67 -2.09 12.16
C CYS A 89 -0.11 -1.22 11.04
N VAL A 90 0.90 -0.42 11.37
CA VAL A 90 1.68 0.33 10.40
C VAL A 90 3.01 -0.38 10.18
N ILE A 91 3.32 -0.62 8.92
CA ILE A 91 4.62 -1.11 8.46
C ILE A 91 5.28 -0.06 7.58
N LYS A 92 6.60 -0.18 7.42
CA LYS A 92 7.36 0.60 6.45
C LYS A 92 7.79 -0.33 5.33
N THR A 93 7.67 0.13 4.09
CA THR A 93 8.11 -0.59 2.90
C THR A 93 8.62 0.39 1.85
N THR A 94 9.41 -0.08 0.89
CA THR A 94 9.80 0.70 -0.28
C THR A 94 8.67 0.66 -1.31
N PHE A 95 8.21 1.82 -1.74
CA PHE A 95 7.29 2.00 -2.87
C PHE A 95 8.10 2.32 -4.12
N SER A 96 7.78 1.65 -5.23
CA SER A 96 8.42 1.86 -6.52
C SER A 96 7.39 2.13 -7.61
N ILE A 97 7.64 3.14 -8.45
CA ILE A 97 6.82 3.50 -9.60
C ILE A 97 7.70 4.17 -10.66
N ALA A 98 7.61 3.71 -11.91
CA ALA A 98 8.31 4.31 -13.07
C ALA A 98 9.80 4.67 -12.81
N GLY A 99 10.56 3.71 -12.27
CA GLY A 99 11.98 3.91 -11.95
C GLY A 99 12.28 4.78 -10.72
N HIS A 100 11.26 5.35 -10.07
CA HIS A 100 11.41 6.08 -8.81
C HIS A 100 11.06 5.19 -7.63
N SER A 101 11.88 5.22 -6.58
CA SER A 101 11.60 4.49 -5.35
C SER A 101 11.83 5.33 -4.09
N TRP A 102 10.95 5.20 -3.10
CA TRP A 102 11.11 5.83 -1.80
C TRP A 102 10.36 5.06 -0.70
N PRO A 103 10.77 5.19 0.57
CA PRO A 103 10.07 4.53 1.65
C PRO A 103 8.72 5.19 1.95
N ILE A 104 7.69 4.37 2.19
CA ILE A 104 6.37 4.80 2.64
C ILE A 104 5.93 4.04 3.89
N GLU A 105 4.97 4.61 4.61
CA GLU A 105 4.24 3.93 5.68
C GLU A 105 2.89 3.43 5.16
N VAL A 106 2.56 2.20 5.51
CA VAL A 106 1.35 1.53 5.04
C VAL A 106 0.62 0.90 6.22
N THR A 107 -0.69 1.14 6.29
CA THR A 107 -1.57 0.42 7.21
C THR A 107 -2.01 -0.91 6.60
N LEU A 108 -1.88 -2.00 7.35
CA LEU A 108 -2.45 -3.28 6.96
C LEU A 108 -3.92 -3.35 7.37
N THR A 109 -4.78 -3.78 6.46
CA THR A 109 -6.24 -3.86 6.69
C THR A 109 -6.82 -5.08 6.02
N ASN A 110 -7.79 -5.72 6.66
CA ASN A 110 -8.62 -6.71 5.97
C ASN A 110 -9.83 -5.99 5.37
N ARG A 111 -9.84 -5.82 4.04
CA ARG A 111 -10.95 -5.18 3.31
C ARG A 111 -11.38 -6.08 2.17
N LYS A 112 -12.22 -7.09 2.44
CA LYS A 112 -12.71 -8.04 1.42
C LYS A 112 -13.58 -7.39 0.33
N ASP A 113 -14.17 -6.24 0.62
CA ASP A 113 -15.13 -5.57 -0.28
C ASP A 113 -14.52 -4.38 -1.07
N MET A 114 -13.19 -4.25 -1.14
CA MET A 114 -12.55 -3.14 -1.86
C MET A 114 -12.20 -3.50 -3.30
N SER A 115 -12.43 -2.54 -4.21
CA SER A 115 -12.04 -2.63 -5.62
C SER A 115 -10.52 -2.55 -5.86
N TYR A 116 -9.75 -2.06 -4.88
CA TYR A 116 -8.31 -1.89 -4.99
C TYR A 116 -7.62 -2.43 -3.74
N LEU A 117 -6.58 -3.25 -3.94
CA LEU A 117 -5.78 -3.81 -2.83
C LEU A 117 -4.93 -2.74 -2.14
N MET A 118 -4.56 -1.65 -2.84
CA MET A 118 -3.75 -0.59 -2.26
C MET A 118 -4.30 0.81 -2.53
N LEU A 119 -4.20 1.65 -1.50
CA LEU A 119 -4.37 3.11 -1.62
C LEU A 119 -3.04 3.79 -1.33
N LEU A 120 -2.61 4.70 -2.21
CA LEU A 120 -1.49 5.61 -1.96
C LEU A 120 -2.03 6.93 -1.39
N GLY A 121 -1.75 7.16 -0.09
CA GLY A 121 -2.19 8.36 0.62
C GLY A 121 -1.19 9.52 0.55
N ARG A 122 -1.55 10.67 1.13
CA ARG A 122 -0.74 11.90 1.12
C ARG A 122 0.65 11.75 1.74
N GLU A 123 0.79 11.00 2.83
CA GLU A 123 2.11 10.74 3.45
C GLU A 123 3.01 9.88 2.55
N GLY A 124 2.41 8.93 1.82
CA GLY A 124 3.13 8.12 0.83
C GLY A 124 3.55 8.94 -0.39
N MET A 125 2.68 9.83 -0.90
CA MET A 125 3.01 10.75 -1.99
C MET A 125 4.06 11.79 -1.60
N GLY A 126 3.92 12.37 -0.40
CA GLY A 126 4.79 13.41 0.13
C GLY A 126 4.99 14.57 -0.85
N ASN A 127 6.26 14.88 -1.12
CA ASN A 127 6.67 15.89 -2.10
C ASN A 127 7.18 15.28 -3.42
N LYS A 128 6.87 14.00 -3.68
CA LYS A 128 7.42 13.24 -4.81
C LYS A 128 6.59 13.36 -6.08
N VAL A 129 5.28 13.57 -5.95
CA VAL A 129 4.33 13.49 -7.07
C VAL A 129 3.35 14.67 -7.13
N TYR A 130 2.80 14.91 -8.31
CA TYR A 130 1.56 15.64 -8.56
C TYR A 130 0.51 14.66 -9.06
N VAL A 131 -0.76 14.87 -8.71
CA VAL A 131 -1.86 13.99 -9.12
C VAL A 131 -2.68 14.69 -10.20
N ASP A 132 -2.76 14.09 -11.38
CA ASP A 132 -3.72 14.43 -12.43
C ASP A 132 -4.94 13.51 -12.31
N PRO A 133 -6.05 13.97 -11.73
CA PRO A 133 -7.21 13.12 -11.49
C PRO A 133 -7.93 12.71 -12.78
N SER A 134 -7.64 13.35 -13.91
CA SER A 134 -8.28 13.08 -15.21
C SER A 134 -7.66 11.89 -15.96
N ARG A 135 -6.53 11.38 -15.47
CA ARG A 135 -5.79 10.29 -16.11
C ARG A 135 -5.65 9.07 -15.20
N ALA A 136 -5.35 7.94 -15.82
CA ALA A 136 -5.01 6.67 -15.17
C ALA A 136 -3.87 6.01 -15.98
N PHE A 137 -3.02 5.24 -15.32
CA PHE A 137 -1.88 4.53 -15.91
C PHE A 137 -1.00 5.45 -16.76
N THR A 138 -0.70 6.63 -16.22
CA THR A 138 0.03 7.69 -16.96
C THR A 138 1.49 7.35 -17.17
N LEU A 139 2.00 6.45 -16.34
CA LEU A 139 3.38 6.01 -16.32
C LEU A 139 3.55 4.60 -16.86
N GLY A 140 2.65 4.19 -17.77
CA GLY A 140 2.57 2.86 -18.34
C GLY A 140 3.95 2.24 -18.58
N SER A 141 4.04 0.93 -18.31
CA SER A 141 5.24 0.11 -18.45
C SER A 141 5.97 0.46 -19.74
N GLU A 142 7.19 0.99 -19.62
CA GLU A 142 8.12 0.95 -20.75
C GLU A 142 8.27 -0.53 -21.14
N GLU A 143 7.84 -0.88 -22.36
CA GLU A 143 8.35 -2.06 -23.08
C GLU A 143 9.73 -1.74 -23.66
#